data_AF-G3XEX4-F1
#
_entry.id   AF-G3XEX4-F1
#
_cell.length_a   1.000
_cell.length_b   1.000
_cell.length_c   1.000
_cell.angle_alpha   90.00
_cell.angle_beta   90.00
_cell.angle_gamma   90.00
#
_symmetry.space_group_name_H-M   'P 1'
#
loop_
_entity.id
_entity.type
_entity.pdbx_description
1 polymer ?
#
loop_
_entity_poly.entity_id
_entity_poly.type
_entity_poly.pdbx_seq_one_letter_code
_entity_poly.pdbx_strand_id
1 'polypeptide(L)'
;MALRRTLALALMGLLGAALLAFPFATDMFAKTKGVDDLTGAFRDSFTGQALNATSSDMATVEAMSRQMQDEMLPSLPQALGMNPLQFQEFMTQNYPIASSGIAQLDTVVPRFQGLVTGLNQQADSFRQADSIPTSYLPALTVPFLFVLPGAVLTLLAIACLITRRHGLVKGASFAAVIIGLVFVIAPFALSVPAKARAVDEMTGSFSTTFSNTGAAQVQNDLILTR
;
A
#
# COMPACT_ATOMS: atom_id res chain seq x y z
N MET A 1 -22.88 -13.98 44.27
CA MET A 1 -22.50 -12.64 43.75
C MET A 1 -20.99 -12.45 43.58
N ALA A 2 -20.16 -12.84 44.55
CA ALA A 2 -18.70 -12.65 44.47
C ALA A 2 -18.02 -13.33 43.27
N LEU A 3 -18.41 -14.58 42.94
CA LEU A 3 -17.84 -15.35 41.83
C LEU A 3 -18.04 -14.69 40.46
N ARG A 4 -19.25 -14.17 40.18
CA ARG A 4 -19.57 -13.45 38.94
C ARG A 4 -18.76 -12.15 38.80
N ARG A 5 -18.53 -11.45 39.92
CA ARG A 5 -17.71 -10.23 39.96
C ARG A 5 -16.25 -10.52 39.65
N THR A 6 -15.69 -11.58 40.25
CA THR A 6 -14.29 -11.97 39.99
C THR A 6 -14.09 -12.42 38.55
N LEU A 7 -15.03 -13.21 38.01
CA LEU A 7 -15.01 -13.61 36.59
C LEU A 7 -15.08 -12.41 35.64
N ALA A 8 -15.97 -11.43 35.90
CA ALA A 8 -16.07 -10.23 35.08
C ALA A 8 -14.79 -9.39 35.10
N LEU A 9 -14.16 -9.23 36.27
CA LEU A 9 -12.88 -8.51 36.40
C LEU A 9 -11.72 -9.26 35.74
N ALA A 10 -11.70 -10.60 35.84
CA ALA A 10 -10.69 -11.43 35.19
C ALA A 10 -10.81 -11.35 33.66
N LEU A 11 -12.03 -11.40 33.11
CA LEU A 11 -12.27 -11.24 31.68
C LEU A 11 -11.88 -9.83 31.19
N MET A 12 -12.23 -8.79 31.94
CA MET A 12 -11.85 -7.41 31.64
C MET A 12 -10.33 -7.23 31.64
N GLY A 13 -9.63 -7.81 32.62
CA GLY A 13 -8.18 -7.79 32.70
C GLY A 13 -7.52 -8.55 31.54
N LEU A 14 -8.04 -9.72 31.18
CA LEU A 14 -7.57 -10.50 30.03
C LEU A 14 -7.77 -9.73 28.71
N LEU A 15 -8.94 -9.12 28.51
CA LEU A 15 -9.21 -8.28 27.34
C LEU A 15 -8.27 -7.08 27.28
N GLY A 16 -8.05 -6.39 28.40
CA GLY A 16 -7.10 -5.28 28.48
C GLY A 16 -5.67 -5.71 28.17
N ALA A 17 -5.23 -6.85 28.71
CA ALA A 17 -3.90 -7.39 28.48
C ALA A 17 -3.71 -7.84 27.03
N ALA A 18 -4.73 -8.44 26.41
CA ALA A 18 -4.72 -8.80 25.00
C ALA A 18 -4.62 -7.55 24.10
N LEU A 19 -5.40 -6.50 24.39
CA LEU A 19 -5.33 -5.19 23.72
C LEU A 19 -3.95 -4.54 23.85
N LEU A 20 -3.33 -4.66 25.02
CA LEU A 20 -2.00 -4.09 25.29
C LEU A 20 -0.89 -4.88 24.59
N ALA A 21 -0.98 -6.20 24.55
CA ALA A 21 0.00 -7.07 23.91
C ALA A 21 -0.11 -7.04 22.37
N PHE A 22 -1.31 -6.78 21.83
CA PHE A 22 -1.59 -6.88 20.41
C PHE A 22 -0.66 -6.03 19.50
N PRO A 23 -0.37 -4.74 19.78
CA PRO A 23 0.54 -3.95 18.95
C PRO A 23 1.97 -4.45 18.93
N PHE A 24 2.42 -5.09 20.02
CA PHE A 24 3.76 -5.68 20.11
C PHE A 24 3.80 -7.04 19.41
N ALA A 25 2.75 -7.86 19.57
CA ALA A 25 2.66 -9.17 18.92
C ALA A 25 2.54 -9.08 17.39
N THR A 26 2.09 -7.95 16.86
CA THR A 26 1.86 -7.72 15.42
C THR A 26 2.89 -6.80 14.77
N ASP A 27 3.90 -6.35 15.53
CA ASP A 27 4.92 -5.36 15.14
C ASP A 27 4.32 -4.06 14.59
N MET A 28 3.16 -3.64 15.11
CA MET A 28 2.45 -2.47 14.60
C MET A 28 3.29 -1.20 14.65
N PHE A 29 4.12 -1.00 15.68
CA PHE A 29 4.98 0.18 15.77
C PHE A 29 5.99 0.28 14.62
N ALA A 30 6.63 -0.84 14.26
CA ALA A 30 7.57 -0.89 13.15
C ALA A 30 6.84 -0.70 11.81
N LYS A 31 5.69 -1.34 11.64
CA LYS A 31 4.86 -1.22 10.43
C LYS A 31 4.35 0.20 10.22
N THR A 32 3.85 0.85 11.26
CA THR A 32 3.36 2.24 11.17
C THR A 32 4.49 3.22 10.90
N LYS A 33 5.68 3.01 11.47
CA LYS A 33 6.85 3.81 11.12
C LYS A 33 7.25 3.62 9.65
N GLY A 34 7.24 2.39 9.15
CA GLY A 34 7.49 2.12 7.74
C GLY A 34 6.50 2.82 6.82
N VAL A 35 5.21 2.86 7.19
CA VAL A 35 4.18 3.60 6.46
C VAL A 35 4.45 5.11 6.47
N ASP A 36 4.82 5.70 7.61
CA ASP A 36 5.17 7.13 7.70
C ASP A 36 6.40 7.46 6.83
N ASP A 37 7.45 6.64 6.92
CA ASP A 37 8.69 6.83 6.15
C ASP A 37 8.42 6.70 4.63
N LEU A 38 7.63 5.70 4.21
CA LEU A 38 7.23 5.53 2.81
C LEU A 38 6.36 6.69 2.32
N THR A 39 5.33 7.05 3.09
CA THR A 39 4.42 8.14 2.72
C THR A 39 5.17 9.46 2.60
N GLY A 40 6.08 9.74 3.53
CA GLY A 40 6.97 10.89 3.48
C GLY A 40 7.87 10.89 2.23
N ALA A 41 8.48 9.74 1.91
CA ALA A 41 9.35 9.61 0.74
C ALA A 41 8.61 9.75 -0.60
N PHE A 42 7.34 9.34 -0.66
CA PHE A 42 6.53 9.42 -1.88
C PHE A 42 5.75 10.72 -2.03
N ARG A 43 5.59 11.52 -0.97
CA ARG A 43 4.76 12.73 -0.97
C ARG A 43 5.14 13.69 -2.10
N ASP A 44 6.43 13.93 -2.30
CA ASP A 44 6.92 14.85 -3.33
C ASP A 44 6.65 14.32 -4.75
N SER A 45 6.72 13.00 -4.95
CA SER A 45 6.47 12.33 -6.23
C SER A 45 4.99 12.37 -6.66
N PHE A 46 4.06 12.57 -5.72
CA PHE A 46 2.62 12.70 -5.99
C PHE A 46 2.15 14.16 -6.10
N THR A 47 3.07 15.13 -6.09
CA THR A 47 2.72 16.52 -6.38
C THR A 47 2.25 16.67 -7.82
N GLY A 48 1.36 17.63 -8.07
CA GLY A 48 0.90 17.91 -9.44
C GLY A 48 2.06 18.27 -10.38
N GLN A 49 3.11 18.90 -9.86
CA GLN A 49 4.30 19.24 -10.63
C GLN A 49 5.12 18.01 -11.01
N ALA A 50 5.39 17.10 -10.07
CA ALA A 50 6.14 15.86 -10.33
C ALA A 50 5.40 14.94 -11.32
N LEU A 51 4.08 14.83 -11.18
CA LEU A 51 3.25 14.04 -12.08
C LEU A 51 3.17 14.64 -13.50
N ASN A 52 3.05 15.95 -13.60
CA ASN A 52 3.10 16.64 -14.90
C ASN A 52 4.47 16.50 -15.57
N ALA A 53 5.55 16.63 -14.81
CA ALA A 53 6.90 16.42 -15.32
C ALA A 53 7.07 14.98 -15.82
N THR A 54 6.66 13.99 -15.03
CA THR A 54 6.71 12.57 -15.41
C THR A 54 5.89 12.28 -16.68
N SER A 55 4.73 12.92 -16.82
CA SER A 55 3.89 12.79 -18.01
C SER A 55 4.55 13.42 -19.25
N SER A 56 5.21 14.57 -19.09
CA SER A 56 5.96 15.24 -20.15
C SER A 56 7.19 14.43 -20.58
N ASP A 57 7.92 13.87 -19.62
CA ASP A 57 9.07 13.00 -19.89
C ASP A 57 8.62 11.74 -20.64
N MET A 58 7.48 11.17 -20.26
CA MET A 58 6.91 10.02 -20.94
C MET A 58 6.49 10.34 -22.38
N ALA A 59 5.88 11.51 -22.62
CA ALA A 59 5.56 11.96 -23.98
C ALA A 59 6.83 12.14 -24.83
N THR A 60 7.93 12.60 -24.23
CA THR A 60 9.22 12.73 -24.92
C THR A 60 9.80 11.37 -25.29
N VAL A 61 9.80 10.41 -24.36
CA VAL A 61 10.27 9.03 -24.63
C VAL A 61 9.42 8.35 -25.69
N GLU A 62 8.10 8.55 -25.70
CA GLU A 62 7.24 8.07 -26.76
C GLU A 62 7.60 8.66 -28.12
N ALA A 63 7.82 9.99 -28.19
CA ALA A 63 8.24 10.65 -29.42
C ALA A 63 9.58 10.11 -29.92
N MET A 64 10.55 9.89 -29.03
CA MET A 64 11.83 9.28 -29.37
C MET A 64 11.66 7.85 -29.89
N SER A 65 10.80 7.05 -29.26
CA SER A 65 10.53 5.67 -29.69
C SER A 65 9.92 5.64 -31.09
N ARG A 66 8.93 6.49 -31.37
CA ARG A 66 8.31 6.61 -32.70
C ARG A 66 9.31 7.08 -33.74
N GLN A 67 10.08 8.13 -33.45
CA GLN A 67 11.11 8.62 -34.37
C GLN A 67 12.13 7.52 -34.70
N MET A 68 12.53 6.72 -33.71
CA MET A 68 13.44 5.62 -33.93
C MET A 68 12.82 4.55 -34.84
N GLN A 69 11.56 4.17 -34.60
CA GLN A 69 10.87 3.11 -35.34
C GLN A 69 10.44 3.50 -36.75
N ASP A 70 9.93 4.72 -36.92
CA ASP A 70 9.30 5.20 -38.15
C ASP A 70 10.31 5.83 -39.11
N GLU A 71 11.39 6.45 -38.58
CA GLU A 71 12.38 7.17 -39.41
C GLU A 71 13.75 6.51 -39.39
N MET A 72 14.30 6.24 -38.21
CA MET A 72 15.70 5.80 -38.09
C MET A 72 15.89 4.36 -38.55
N LEU A 73 15.11 3.41 -38.04
CA LEU A 73 15.25 1.99 -38.40
C LEU A 73 15.02 1.74 -39.90
N PRO A 74 14.04 2.36 -40.58
CA PRO A 74 13.85 2.16 -42.02
C PRO A 74 14.93 2.81 -42.88
N SER A 75 15.60 3.87 -42.40
CA SER A 75 16.63 4.59 -43.17
C SER A 75 18.04 3.96 -43.03
N LEU A 76 18.32 3.26 -41.93
CA LEU A 76 19.61 2.60 -41.69
C LEU A 76 20.02 1.58 -42.78
N PRO A 77 19.14 0.69 -43.28
CA PRO A 77 19.49 -0.21 -44.38
C PRO A 77 19.95 0.55 -45.64
N GLN A 78 19.23 1.62 -46.01
CA GLN A 78 19.57 2.44 -47.17
C GLN A 78 20.94 3.12 -46.99
N ALA A 79 21.22 3.68 -45.81
CA ALA A 79 22.49 4.32 -45.52
C ALA A 79 23.69 3.34 -45.55
N LEU A 80 23.45 2.07 -45.21
CA LEU A 80 24.45 1.00 -45.22
C LEU A 80 24.56 0.28 -46.58
N GLY A 81 23.76 0.66 -47.57
CA GLY A 81 23.71 -0.02 -48.87
C GLY A 81 23.18 -1.45 -48.79
N MET A 82 22.45 -1.79 -47.73
CA MET A 82 21.85 -3.11 -47.50
C MET A 82 20.35 -3.07 -47.81
N ASN A 83 19.80 -4.19 -48.27
CA ASN A 83 18.34 -4.32 -48.31
C ASN A 83 17.77 -4.60 -46.90
N PRO A 84 16.47 -4.36 -46.65
CA PRO A 84 15.88 -4.53 -45.32
C PRO A 84 16.02 -5.94 -44.74
N LEU A 85 15.89 -6.98 -45.56
CA LEU A 85 16.04 -8.38 -45.14
C LEU A 85 17.49 -8.68 -44.70
N GLN A 86 18.47 -8.23 -45.48
CA GLN A 86 19.89 -8.38 -45.16
C GLN A 86 20.27 -7.62 -43.89
N PHE A 87 19.75 -6.41 -43.70
CA PHE A 87 19.99 -5.65 -42.48
C PHE A 87 19.38 -6.34 -41.25
N GLN A 88 18.18 -6.90 -41.38
CA GLN A 88 17.53 -7.63 -40.28
C GLN A 88 18.30 -8.91 -39.90
N GLU A 89 18.76 -9.69 -40.90
CA GLU A 89 19.64 -10.85 -40.67
C GLU A 89 20.97 -10.43 -40.03
N PHE A 90 21.59 -9.35 -40.54
CA PHE A 90 22.84 -8.81 -39.99
C PHE A 90 22.69 -8.37 -38.54
N MET A 91 21.61 -7.66 -38.20
CA MET A 91 21.31 -7.23 -36.82
C MET A 91 21.04 -8.43 -35.91
N THR A 92 20.32 -9.44 -36.38
CA THR A 92 20.02 -10.64 -35.59
C THR A 92 21.28 -11.46 -35.30
N GLN A 93 22.19 -11.57 -36.27
CA GLN A 93 23.41 -12.38 -36.14
C GLN A 93 24.52 -11.64 -35.38
N ASN A 94 24.70 -10.34 -35.61
CA ASN A 94 25.84 -9.59 -35.07
C ASN A 94 25.48 -8.76 -33.83
N TYR A 95 24.20 -8.37 -33.67
CA TYR A 95 23.72 -7.52 -32.57
C TYR A 95 22.40 -8.05 -31.96
N PRO A 96 22.36 -9.31 -31.48
CA PRO A 96 21.13 -9.95 -31.01
C PRO A 96 20.44 -9.19 -29.88
N ILE A 97 21.20 -8.57 -28.96
CA ILE A 97 20.68 -7.76 -27.85
C ILE A 97 19.99 -6.48 -28.37
N ALA A 98 20.56 -5.83 -29.38
CA ALA A 98 19.97 -4.61 -29.94
C ALA A 98 18.67 -4.95 -30.70
N SER A 99 18.69 -6.05 -31.47
CA SER A 99 17.52 -6.59 -32.16
C SER A 99 16.38 -6.89 -31.18
N SER A 100 16.66 -7.60 -30.08
CA SER A 100 15.63 -7.90 -29.08
C SER A 100 15.15 -6.66 -28.33
N GLY A 101 16.05 -5.73 -27.97
CA GLY A 101 15.70 -4.48 -27.31
C GLY A 101 14.79 -3.58 -28.16
N ILE A 102 15.06 -3.47 -29.46
CA ILE A 102 14.20 -2.73 -30.40
C ILE A 102 12.80 -3.34 -30.44
N ALA A 103 12.69 -4.67 -30.54
CA ALA A 103 11.40 -5.35 -30.56
C ALA A 103 10.62 -5.20 -29.25
N GLN A 104 11.31 -5.04 -28.12
CA GLN A 104 10.68 -4.84 -26.81
C GLN A 104 10.09 -3.43 -26.63
N LEU A 105 10.53 -2.42 -27.38
CA LEU A 105 10.03 -1.05 -27.23
C LEU A 105 8.51 -0.98 -27.43
N ASP A 106 7.96 -1.77 -28.34
CA ASP A 106 6.52 -1.88 -28.62
C ASP A 106 5.71 -2.37 -27.41
N THR A 107 6.36 -3.02 -26.45
CA THR A 107 5.72 -3.50 -25.22
C THR A 107 6.06 -2.61 -24.02
N VAL A 108 7.33 -2.19 -23.92
CA VAL A 108 7.85 -1.47 -22.76
C VAL A 108 7.29 -0.04 -22.69
N VAL A 109 7.30 0.70 -23.80
CA VAL A 109 6.83 2.10 -23.82
C VAL A 109 5.35 2.20 -23.46
N PRO A 110 4.42 1.41 -24.05
CA PRO A 110 3.01 1.45 -23.65
C PRO A 110 2.79 1.02 -22.20
N ARG A 111 3.58 0.07 -21.68
CA ARG A 111 3.48 -0.36 -20.28
C ARG A 111 3.83 0.79 -19.32
N PHE A 112 4.92 1.52 -19.56
CA PHE A 112 5.29 2.67 -18.75
C PHE A 112 4.26 3.80 -18.85
N GLN A 113 3.71 4.07 -20.04
CA GLN A 113 2.60 5.01 -20.20
C GLN A 113 1.37 4.61 -19.38
N GLY A 114 1.03 3.33 -19.36
CA GLY A 114 -0.06 2.80 -18.53
C GLY A 114 0.18 3.05 -17.04
N LEU A 115 1.42 2.85 -16.57
CA LEU A 115 1.80 3.13 -15.18
C LEU A 115 1.69 4.62 -14.84
N VAL A 116 2.22 5.51 -15.69
CA VAL A 116 2.13 6.98 -15.49
C VAL A 116 0.67 7.43 -15.52
N THR A 117 -0.14 6.88 -16.41
CA THR A 117 -1.59 7.15 -16.49
C THR A 117 -2.30 6.69 -15.22
N GLY A 118 -2.00 5.49 -14.71
CA GLY A 118 -2.56 4.98 -13.46
C GLY A 118 -2.17 5.82 -12.25
N LEU A 119 -0.91 6.28 -12.19
CA LEU A 119 -0.44 7.21 -11.15
C LEU A 119 -1.22 8.53 -11.18
N ASN A 120 -1.44 9.11 -12.37
CA ASN A 120 -2.24 10.31 -12.52
C ASN A 120 -3.70 10.12 -12.10
N GLN A 121 -4.32 9.00 -12.47
CA GLN A 121 -5.70 8.67 -12.08
C GLN A 121 -5.85 8.50 -10.56
N GLN A 122 -4.85 7.95 -9.89
CA GLN A 122 -4.87 7.70 -8.46
C GLN A 122 -4.34 8.87 -7.62
N ALA A 123 -3.78 9.91 -8.26
CA ALA A 123 -3.18 11.05 -7.58
C ALA A 123 -4.16 11.76 -6.64
N ASP A 124 -5.43 11.90 -7.05
CA ASP A 124 -6.46 12.51 -6.20
C ASP A 124 -6.75 11.66 -4.96
N SER A 125 -6.81 10.34 -5.10
CA SER A 125 -7.00 9.42 -3.97
C SER A 125 -5.84 9.51 -2.99
N PHE A 126 -4.60 9.61 -3.48
CA PHE A 126 -3.42 9.80 -2.62
C PHE A 126 -3.47 11.14 -1.89
N ARG A 127 -3.78 12.24 -2.59
CA ARG A 127 -3.93 13.57 -1.98
C ARG A 127 -5.06 13.63 -0.95
N GLN A 128 -6.19 12.98 -1.23
CA GLN A 128 -7.30 12.87 -0.28
C GLN A 128 -6.86 12.12 0.97
N ALA A 129 -6.14 10.99 0.82
CA ALA A 129 -5.58 10.25 1.95
C ALA A 129 -4.57 11.09 2.75
N ASP A 130 -3.71 11.84 2.07
CA ASP A 130 -2.72 12.73 2.70
C ASP A 130 -3.37 13.95 3.38
N SER A 131 -4.57 14.35 2.96
CA SER A 131 -5.33 15.47 3.53
C SER A 131 -6.22 15.10 4.72
N ILE A 132 -6.28 13.81 5.12
CA ILE A 132 -7.11 13.39 6.26
C ILE A 132 -6.70 14.21 7.50
N PRO A 133 -7.64 14.77 8.29
CA PRO A 133 -7.34 15.61 9.47
C PRO A 133 -6.53 14.95 10.59
N THR A 134 -6.02 13.73 10.39
CA THR A 134 -5.06 13.04 11.25
C THR A 134 -3.68 12.90 10.58
N SER A 135 -3.45 13.51 9.42
CA SER A 135 -2.19 13.44 8.65
C SER A 135 -1.01 14.10 9.38
N TYR A 136 -1.28 15.01 10.32
CA TYR A 136 -0.26 15.56 11.22
C TYR A 136 0.03 14.65 12.42
N LEU A 137 -0.76 13.60 12.65
CA LEU A 137 -0.47 12.59 13.66
C LEU A 137 0.36 11.49 12.99
N PRO A 138 1.58 11.20 13.47
CA PRO A 138 2.34 10.07 12.97
C PRO A 138 1.46 8.82 12.97
N ALA A 139 1.54 7.95 11.95
CA ALA A 139 0.88 6.65 11.98
C ALA A 139 1.28 5.83 13.22
N LEU A 140 2.45 6.15 13.79
CA LEU A 140 2.92 5.71 15.10
C LEU A 140 1.94 6.01 16.27
N THR A 141 0.92 6.83 16.07
CA THR A 141 -0.17 7.12 17.02
C THR A 141 -1.22 5.99 17.06
N VAL A 142 -1.39 5.25 15.96
CA VAL A 142 -2.40 4.16 15.85
C VAL A 142 -2.20 3.04 16.88
N PRO A 143 -0.96 2.53 17.12
CA PRO A 143 -0.70 1.55 18.17
C PRO A 143 -1.14 2.03 19.56
N PHE A 144 -1.00 3.33 19.87
CA PHE A 144 -1.39 3.88 21.17
C PHE A 144 -2.90 3.82 21.41
N LEU A 145 -3.72 3.80 20.36
CA LEU A 145 -5.17 3.61 20.45
C LEU A 145 -5.54 2.23 21.03
N PHE A 146 -4.64 1.24 20.94
CA PHE A 146 -4.81 -0.07 21.57
C PHE A 146 -4.13 -0.11 22.95
N VAL A 147 -2.92 0.44 23.07
CA VAL A 147 -2.13 0.40 24.32
C VAL A 147 -2.79 1.18 25.46
N LEU A 148 -3.27 2.41 25.23
CA LEU A 148 -3.87 3.26 26.28
C LEU A 148 -5.11 2.63 26.92
N PRO A 149 -6.17 2.27 26.16
CA PRO A 149 -7.34 1.62 26.75
C PRO A 149 -7.00 0.24 27.30
N GLY A 150 -6.11 -0.53 26.65
CA GLY A 150 -5.64 -1.82 27.17
C GLY A 150 -4.98 -1.69 28.55
N ALA A 151 -4.10 -0.71 28.72
CA ALA A 151 -3.44 -0.41 30.00
C ALA A 151 -4.45 0.01 31.07
N VAL A 152 -5.38 0.92 30.74
CA VAL A 152 -6.42 1.38 31.67
C VAL A 152 -7.31 0.23 32.13
N LEU A 153 -7.79 -0.61 31.22
CA LEU A 153 -8.62 -1.77 31.57
C LEU A 153 -7.86 -2.77 32.45
N THR A 154 -6.59 -3.04 32.13
CA THR A 154 -5.75 -3.98 32.88
C THR A 154 -5.47 -3.46 34.30
N LEU A 155 -5.05 -2.20 34.43
CA LEU A 155 -4.76 -1.58 35.72
C LEU A 155 -6.00 -1.47 36.61
N LEU A 156 -7.16 -1.11 36.04
CA LEU A 156 -8.42 -1.05 36.78
C LEU A 156 -8.88 -2.42 37.26
N ALA A 157 -8.73 -3.46 36.43
CA ALA A 157 -9.04 -4.83 36.80
C ALA A 157 -8.15 -5.31 37.97
N ILE A 158 -6.84 -5.09 37.89
CA ILE A 158 -5.87 -5.45 38.94
C ILE A 158 -6.17 -4.68 40.24
N ALA A 159 -6.35 -3.35 40.16
CA ALA A 159 -6.62 -2.50 41.31
C ALA A 159 -7.92 -2.90 42.03
N CYS A 160 -8.98 -3.24 41.29
CA CYS A 160 -10.24 -3.72 41.87
C CYS A 160 -10.11 -5.11 42.53
N LEU A 161 -9.28 -5.99 41.99
CA LEU A 161 -9.00 -7.30 42.59
C LEU A 161 -8.25 -7.16 43.92
N ILE A 162 -7.32 -6.21 44.03
CA ILE A 162 -6.51 -5.98 45.23
C ILE A 162 -7.29 -5.21 46.31
N THR A 163 -7.96 -4.11 45.96
CA THR A 163 -8.48 -3.16 46.97
C THR A 163 -9.85 -3.51 47.56
N ARG A 164 -10.61 -4.47 46.98
CA ARG A 164 -11.99 -4.86 47.39
C ARG A 164 -13.00 -3.70 47.61
N ARG A 165 -12.65 -2.45 47.27
CA ARG A 165 -13.46 -1.25 47.50
C ARG A 165 -14.60 -1.14 46.48
N HIS A 166 -15.83 -1.13 46.97
CA HIS A 166 -17.06 -1.15 46.16
C HIS A 166 -17.25 0.09 45.26
N GLY A 167 -16.64 1.25 45.59
CA GLY A 167 -16.73 2.47 44.79
C GLY A 167 -15.90 2.44 43.49
N LEU A 168 -14.71 1.81 43.53
CA LEU A 168 -13.82 1.69 42.36
C LEU A 168 -14.39 0.74 41.31
N VAL A 169 -15.15 -0.27 41.72
CA VAL A 169 -15.77 -1.24 40.81
C VAL A 169 -16.80 -0.56 39.90
N LYS A 170 -17.62 0.37 40.43
CA LYS A 170 -18.60 1.11 39.62
C LYS A 170 -17.92 2.01 38.58
N GLY A 171 -16.87 2.71 38.98
CA GLY A 171 -16.07 3.55 38.07
C GLY A 171 -15.38 2.73 36.97
N ALA A 172 -14.79 1.59 37.33
CA ALA A 172 -14.14 0.68 36.39
C ALA A 172 -15.11 0.08 35.38
N SER A 173 -16.31 -0.33 35.81
CA SER A 173 -17.34 -0.83 34.90
C SER A 173 -17.84 0.24 33.94
N PHE A 174 -18.01 1.48 34.41
CA PHE A 174 -18.42 2.60 33.56
C PHE A 174 -17.34 2.93 32.50
N ALA A 175 -16.06 2.97 32.91
CA ALA A 175 -14.95 3.16 31.99
C ALA A 175 -14.87 2.04 30.93
N ALA A 176 -15.07 0.78 31.33
CA ALA A 176 -15.08 -0.35 30.40
C ALA A 176 -16.20 -0.24 29.35
N VAL A 177 -17.40 0.17 29.78
CA VAL A 177 -18.54 0.38 28.88
C VAL A 177 -18.25 1.51 27.90
N ILE A 178 -17.70 2.64 28.35
CA ILE A 178 -17.34 3.74 27.46
C ILE A 178 -16.29 3.30 26.44
N ILE A 179 -15.22 2.65 26.90
CA ILE A 179 -14.15 2.16 26.01
C ILE A 179 -14.72 1.18 24.98
N GLY A 180 -15.53 0.21 25.42
CA GLY A 180 -16.18 -0.73 24.51
C GLY A 180 -17.09 -0.04 23.50
N LEU A 181 -17.89 0.94 23.94
CA LEU A 181 -18.80 1.69 23.10
C LEU A 181 -18.04 2.53 22.05
N VAL A 182 -16.90 3.12 22.42
CA VAL A 182 -16.02 3.82 21.47
C VAL A 182 -15.49 2.85 20.40
N PHE A 183 -15.01 1.66 20.79
CA PHE A 183 -14.52 0.66 19.83
C PHE A 183 -15.60 0.11 18.90
N VAL A 184 -16.86 0.09 19.35
CA VAL A 184 -17.99 -0.33 18.50
C VAL A 184 -18.43 0.80 17.57
N ILE A 185 -18.53 2.04 18.06
CA ILE A 185 -19.08 3.15 17.27
C ILE A 185 -18.05 3.74 16.30
N ALA A 186 -16.79 3.85 16.71
CA ALA A 186 -15.75 4.50 15.91
C ALA A 186 -15.56 3.88 14.51
N PRO A 187 -15.54 2.55 14.30
CA PRO A 187 -15.43 1.95 12.96
C PRO A 187 -16.58 2.32 12.03
N PHE A 188 -17.81 2.47 12.56
CA PHE A 188 -18.98 2.89 11.78
C PHE A 188 -18.94 4.38 11.47
N ALA A 189 -18.57 5.21 12.44
CA ALA A 189 -18.39 6.65 12.25
C ALA A 189 -17.30 6.95 11.21
N LEU A 190 -16.23 6.14 11.18
CA LEU A 190 -15.13 6.25 10.21
C LEU A 190 -15.39 5.50 8.90
N SER A 191 -16.56 4.88 8.71
CA SER A 191 -16.95 4.13 7.50
C SER A 191 -15.96 3.02 7.07
N VAL A 192 -15.25 2.41 8.05
CA VAL A 192 -14.29 1.31 7.82
C VAL A 192 -14.90 0.12 7.06
N PRO A 193 -16.15 -0.32 7.32
CA PRO A 193 -16.75 -1.44 6.57
C PRO A 193 -16.94 -1.14 5.07
N ALA A 194 -17.27 0.11 4.72
CA ALA A 194 -17.40 0.52 3.33
C ALA A 194 -16.02 0.56 2.65
N LYS A 195 -15.00 1.07 3.36
CA LYS A 195 -13.61 1.08 2.89
C LYS A 195 -13.04 -0.34 2.72
N ALA A 196 -13.35 -1.26 3.63
CA ALA A 196 -12.94 -2.67 3.52
C ALA A 196 -13.55 -3.35 2.29
N ARG A 197 -14.85 -3.11 2.02
CA ARG A 197 -15.51 -3.61 0.81
C ARG A 197 -14.87 -3.07 -0.47
N ALA A 198 -14.53 -1.79 -0.51
CA ALA A 198 -13.84 -1.21 -1.67
C ALA A 198 -12.46 -1.83 -1.90
N VAL A 199 -11.73 -2.16 -0.82
CA VAL A 199 -10.44 -2.88 -0.89
C VAL A 199 -10.64 -4.31 -1.38
N ASP A 200 -11.68 -5.02 -0.91
CA ASP A 200 -12.01 -6.36 -1.39
C ASP A 200 -12.41 -6.35 -2.87
N GLU A 201 -13.13 -5.33 -3.33
CA GLU A 201 -13.50 -5.14 -4.74
C GLU A 201 -12.27 -4.89 -5.63
N MET A 202 -11.36 -4.00 -5.20
CA MET A 202 -10.07 -3.80 -5.87
C MET A 202 -9.23 -5.09 -5.88
N THR A 203 -9.13 -5.78 -4.75
CA THR A 203 -8.34 -7.02 -4.65
C THR A 203 -8.93 -8.11 -5.54
N GLY A 204 -10.26 -8.20 -5.62
CA GLY A 204 -10.97 -9.06 -6.55
C GLY A 204 -10.64 -8.73 -8.01
N SER A 205 -10.66 -7.45 -8.38
CA SER A 205 -10.36 -7.01 -9.75
C SER A 205 -8.91 -7.23 -10.16
N PHE A 206 -7.97 -7.19 -9.21
CA PHE A 206 -6.54 -7.45 -9.46
C PHE A 206 -6.11 -8.89 -9.15
N SER A 207 -7.01 -9.75 -8.66
CA SER A 207 -6.68 -11.13 -8.27
C SER A 207 -6.15 -11.96 -9.44
N THR A 208 -6.59 -11.65 -10.67
CA THR A 208 -6.07 -12.26 -11.89
C THR A 208 -4.61 -11.85 -12.16
N THR A 209 -4.26 -10.58 -11.94
CA THR A 209 -2.90 -10.05 -12.11
C THR A 209 -1.93 -10.50 -11.00
N PHE A 210 -2.41 -10.62 -9.75
CA PHE A 210 -1.61 -11.08 -8.60
C PHE A 210 -1.66 -12.60 -8.38
N SER A 211 -2.41 -13.34 -9.20
CA SER A 211 -2.43 -14.80 -9.14
C SER A 211 -1.05 -15.40 -9.43
N ASN A 212 -0.80 -16.63 -8.95
CA ASN A 212 0.40 -17.39 -9.29
C ASN A 212 0.61 -17.50 -10.81
N THR A 213 -0.46 -17.44 -11.60
CA THR A 213 -0.44 -17.41 -13.06
C THR A 213 0.10 -16.09 -13.62
N GLY A 214 -0.32 -14.94 -13.06
CA GLY A 214 0.18 -13.61 -13.43
C GLY A 214 1.63 -13.38 -12.98
N ALA A 215 1.99 -13.84 -11.78
CA ALA A 215 3.36 -13.80 -11.28
C ALA A 215 4.31 -14.71 -12.10
N ALA A 216 3.85 -15.91 -12.49
CA ALA A 216 4.60 -16.80 -13.37
C ALA A 216 4.76 -16.23 -14.80
N GLN A 217 3.77 -15.49 -15.31
CA GLN A 217 3.88 -14.78 -16.59
C GLN A 217 4.94 -13.66 -16.53
N VAL A 218 4.95 -12.85 -15.48
CA VAL A 218 5.98 -11.81 -15.29
C VAL A 218 7.37 -12.42 -15.12
N GLN A 219 7.48 -13.57 -14.42
CA GLN A 219 8.74 -14.27 -14.25
C GLN A 219 9.24 -14.92 -15.55
N ASN A 220 8.35 -15.47 -16.37
CA ASN A 220 8.70 -15.98 -17.70
C ASN A 220 9.10 -14.84 -18.66
N ASP A 221 8.41 -13.70 -18.64
CA ASP A 221 8.81 -12.52 -19.42
C ASP A 221 10.21 -12.05 -19.06
N LEU A 222 10.55 -11.98 -17.76
CA LEU A 222 11.86 -11.57 -17.25
C LEU A 222 12.98 -12.58 -17.57
N ILE A 223 12.67 -13.87 -17.71
CA ILE A 223 13.63 -14.91 -18.10
C ILE A 223 13.87 -14.88 -19.61
N LEU A 224 12.87 -14.53 -20.41
CA LEU A 224 12.99 -14.38 -21.87
C LEU A 224 13.70 -13.09 -22.29
N THR A 225 13.91 -12.14 -21.36
CA THR A 225 14.65 -10.89 -21.61
C THR A 225 16.15 -10.98 -21.34
N ARG A 226 16.68 -12.14 -20.89
CA ARG A 226 18.08 -12.32 -20.51
C ARG A 226 18.90 -13.04 -21.57
#